data_AF-A0A3D2XWE6-F1
#
_entry.id   AF-A0A3D2XWE6-F1
#
_cell.length_a   1.000
_cell.length_b   1.000
_cell.length_c   1.000
_cell.angle_alpha   90.00
_cell.angle_beta   90.00
_cell.angle_gamma   90.00
#
_symmetry.space_group_name_H-M   'P 1'
#
loop_
_entity.id
_entity.type
_entity.pdbx_description
1 polymer ?
#
loop_
_entity_poly.entity_id
_entity_poly.type
_entity_poly.pdbx_seq_one_letter_code
_entity_poly.pdbx_strand_id
1 'polypeptide(L)'
;TIDVADIFYNTPARRKFLRTEKTEYQHIEDVIKRIALSRPDVAFMLRHNGKVTKRFTAVGEDQLASRVGQVCGQAFLQHAIHTRCEYDSITLEAWLGDASQMRSSNDCQYSFVNGRGMRDKLILHALRQAYESV
;
A
#
# COMPACT_ATOMS: atom_id res chain seq x y z
N THR A 1 14.48 1.39 -20.32
CA THR A 1 13.19 0.67 -20.27
C THR A 1 13.47 -0.80 -20.07
N ILE A 2 12.62 -1.51 -19.32
CA ILE A 2 12.73 -2.95 -19.12
C ILE A 2 11.42 -3.55 -19.61
N ASP A 3 11.49 -4.46 -20.57
CA ASP A 3 10.34 -5.17 -21.12
C ASP A 3 10.45 -6.65 -20.79
N VAL A 4 9.36 -7.21 -20.27
CA VAL A 4 9.28 -8.62 -19.89
C VAL A 4 8.06 -9.22 -20.58
N ALA A 5 8.29 -10.22 -21.43
CA ALA A 5 7.27 -10.98 -22.13
C ALA A 5 7.36 -12.46 -21.76
N ASP A 6 6.25 -13.19 -21.92
CA ASP A 6 6.17 -14.64 -21.74
C ASP A 6 6.77 -15.16 -20.42
N ILE A 7 6.35 -14.55 -19.30
CA ILE A 7 6.75 -14.97 -17.96
C ILE A 7 6.49 -16.48 -17.78
N PHE A 8 7.55 -17.20 -17.36
CA PHE A 8 7.57 -18.65 -17.14
C PHE A 8 7.42 -19.54 -18.39
N TYR A 9 7.68 -19.03 -19.60
CA TYR A 9 7.59 -19.85 -20.84
C TYR A 9 8.43 -21.14 -20.78
N ASN A 10 9.65 -21.08 -20.22
CA ASN A 10 10.57 -22.21 -20.10
C ASN A 10 10.44 -22.99 -18.77
N THR A 11 9.50 -22.60 -17.90
CA THR A 11 9.27 -23.24 -16.60
C THR A 11 7.80 -23.62 -16.42
N PRO A 12 7.31 -24.69 -17.08
CA PRO A 12 5.89 -25.02 -17.13
C PRO A 12 5.28 -25.30 -15.75
N ALA A 13 6.07 -25.88 -14.83
CA ALA A 13 5.63 -26.10 -13.45
C ALA A 13 5.31 -24.77 -12.74
N ARG A 14 6.13 -23.73 -12.91
CA ARG A 14 5.89 -22.38 -12.32
C ARG A 14 4.69 -21.69 -12.96
N ARG A 15 4.53 -21.83 -14.28
CA ARG A 15 3.39 -21.25 -15.02
C ARG A 15 2.04 -21.73 -14.48
N LYS A 16 1.95 -23.00 -14.03
CA LYS A 16 0.74 -23.56 -13.42
C LYS A 16 0.32 -22.91 -12.10
N PHE A 17 1.21 -22.18 -11.42
CA PHE A 17 0.88 -21.45 -10.19
C PHE A 17 0.28 -20.07 -10.44
N LEU A 18 0.36 -19.55 -11.67
CA LEU A 18 -0.28 -18.29 -12.02
C LEU A 18 -1.79 -18.39 -11.77
N ARG A 19 -2.32 -17.38 -11.09
CA ARG A 19 -3.76 -17.23 -10.90
C ARG A 19 -4.39 -16.60 -12.14
N THR A 20 -5.67 -16.27 -12.05
CA THR A 20 -6.36 -15.54 -13.11
C THR A 20 -5.68 -14.20 -13.37
N GLU A 21 -5.76 -13.69 -14.60
CA GLU A 21 -5.20 -12.37 -14.97
C GLU A 21 -5.64 -11.27 -14.00
N LYS A 22 -6.91 -11.30 -13.58
CA LYS A 22 -7.47 -10.35 -12.61
C LYS A 22 -6.75 -10.42 -11.26
N THR A 23 -6.48 -11.63 -10.75
CA THR A 23 -5.80 -11.83 -9.46
C THR A 23 -4.34 -11.40 -9.52
N GLU A 24 -3.63 -11.77 -10.58
CA GLU A 24 -2.23 -11.36 -10.77
C GLU A 24 -2.12 -9.83 -10.93
N TYR A 25 -3.03 -9.21 -11.69
CA TYR A 25 -3.10 -7.76 -11.80
C TYR A 25 -3.38 -7.08 -10.44
N GLN A 26 -4.26 -7.65 -9.61
CA GLN A 26 -4.49 -7.13 -8.25
C GLN A 26 -3.22 -7.19 -7.40
N HIS A 27 -2.44 -8.28 -7.48
CA HIS A 27 -1.17 -8.38 -6.79
C HIS A 27 -0.15 -7.33 -7.28
N ILE A 28 -0.07 -7.09 -8.59
CA ILE A 28 0.76 -6.02 -9.16
C ILE A 28 0.29 -4.65 -8.64
N GLU A 29 -1.01 -4.40 -8.66
CA GLU A 29 -1.58 -3.14 -8.16
C GLU A 29 -1.21 -2.90 -6.69
N ASP A 30 -1.30 -3.92 -5.84
CA ASP A 30 -0.95 -3.82 -4.42
C ASP A 30 0.53 -3.55 -4.18
N VAL A 31 1.41 -4.15 -4.99
CA VAL A 31 2.85 -3.86 -4.96
C VAL A 31 3.10 -2.40 -5.33
N ILE A 32 2.48 -1.91 -6.41
CA ILE A 32 2.65 -0.51 -6.84
C ILE A 32 2.11 0.46 -5.80
N LYS A 33 0.94 0.20 -5.19
CA LYS A 33 0.40 1.02 -4.09
C LYS A 33 1.37 1.14 -2.93
N ARG A 34 1.98 0.01 -2.52
CA ARG A 34 2.95 -0.02 -1.41
C ARG A 34 4.20 0.79 -1.75
N ILE A 35 4.71 0.68 -2.98
CA ILE A 35 5.87 1.48 -3.43
C ILE A 35 5.50 2.97 -3.48
N ALA A 36 4.31 3.31 -3.98
CA ALA A 36 3.85 4.70 -4.07
C ALA A 36 3.72 5.38 -2.70
N LEU A 37 3.32 4.64 -1.67
CA LEU A 37 3.30 5.13 -0.28
C LEU A 37 4.70 5.29 0.31
N SER A 38 5.63 4.38 0.00
CA SER A 38 7.02 4.42 0.44
C SER A 38 7.80 5.59 -0.18
N ARG A 39 7.49 5.95 -1.44
CA ARG A 39 8.13 7.02 -2.21
C ARG A 39 7.11 8.05 -2.69
N PRO A 40 6.60 8.91 -1.78
CA PRO A 40 5.62 9.94 -2.11
C PRO A 40 6.14 10.97 -3.12
N ASP A 41 7.44 11.20 -3.13
CA ASP A 41 8.19 12.10 -4.01
C ASP A 41 8.22 11.64 -5.49
N VAL A 42 7.87 10.39 -5.77
CA VAL A 42 7.89 9.82 -7.13
C VAL A 42 6.48 9.66 -7.69
N ALA A 43 6.31 10.00 -8.96
CA ALA A 43 5.05 9.76 -9.68
C ALA A 43 5.01 8.35 -10.28
N PHE A 44 3.87 7.67 -10.15
CA PHE A 44 3.65 6.32 -10.70
C PHE A 44 2.41 6.31 -11.60
N MET A 45 2.50 5.57 -12.70
CA MET A 45 1.37 5.31 -13.60
C MET A 45 1.30 3.82 -13.88
N LEU A 46 0.16 3.20 -13.57
CA LEU A 46 -0.10 1.81 -13.89
C LEU A 46 -1.08 1.74 -15.06
N ARG A 47 -0.70 0.95 -16.07
CA ARG A 47 -1.53 0.67 -17.24
C ARG A 47 -1.77 -0.84 -17.32
N HIS A 48 -2.98 -1.22 -17.69
CA HIS A 48 -3.36 -2.60 -17.93
C HIS A 48 -4.20 -2.65 -19.21
N ASN A 49 -3.80 -3.50 -20.16
CA ASN A 49 -4.48 -3.68 -21.46
C ASN A 49 -4.78 -2.34 -22.17
N GLY A 50 -3.77 -1.47 -22.24
CA GLY A 50 -3.87 -0.17 -22.92
C GLY A 50 -4.58 0.94 -22.12
N LYS A 51 -5.25 0.63 -21.00
CA LYS A 51 -5.95 1.61 -20.17
C LYS A 51 -5.13 1.99 -18.95
N VAL A 52 -5.10 3.28 -18.61
CA VAL A 52 -4.56 3.75 -17.32
C VAL A 52 -5.54 3.36 -16.22
N THR A 53 -5.08 2.50 -15.31
CA THR A 53 -5.90 2.01 -14.19
C THR A 53 -5.63 2.80 -12.92
N LYS A 54 -4.38 3.18 -12.69
CA LYS A 54 -3.96 4.00 -11.54
C LYS A 54 -2.97 5.08 -11.96
N ARG A 55 -3.06 6.22 -11.29
CA ARG A 55 -2.13 7.33 -11.41
C ARG A 55 -1.89 7.89 -10.01
N PHE A 56 -0.63 7.95 -9.63
CA PHE A 56 -0.16 8.49 -8.37
C PHE A 56 0.77 9.65 -8.68
N THR A 57 0.38 10.88 -8.38
CA THR A 57 1.20 12.08 -8.69
C THR A 57 2.27 12.26 -7.62
N ALA A 58 3.50 12.66 -7.97
CA ALA A 58 4.49 13.02 -6.96
C ALA A 58 3.94 14.10 -6.02
N VAL A 59 4.25 14.00 -4.72
CA VAL A 59 3.86 14.97 -3.70
C VAL A 59 5.08 15.31 -2.82
N GLY A 60 5.14 16.53 -2.31
CA GLY A 60 6.12 16.92 -1.28
C GLY A 60 5.77 16.36 0.10
N GLU A 61 6.67 16.52 1.06
CA GLU A 61 6.49 16.07 2.44
C GLU A 61 5.24 16.71 3.09
N ASP A 62 4.95 17.98 2.81
CA ASP A 62 3.77 18.67 3.32
C ASP A 62 2.44 18.14 2.75
N GLN A 63 2.51 17.24 1.76
CA GLN A 63 1.35 16.74 1.00
C GLN A 63 1.21 15.21 1.09
N LEU A 64 1.83 14.57 2.09
CA LEU A 64 1.72 13.13 2.32
C LEU A 64 0.26 12.64 2.42
N ALA A 65 -0.61 13.42 3.05
CA ALA A 65 -2.04 13.15 3.13
C ALA A 65 -2.69 12.97 1.73
N SER A 66 -2.27 13.77 0.74
CA SER A 66 -2.74 13.63 -0.65
C SER A 66 -2.33 12.29 -1.24
N ARG A 67 -1.08 11.85 -1.03
CA ARG A 67 -0.62 10.53 -1.47
C ARG A 67 -1.41 9.41 -0.80
N VAL A 68 -1.67 9.51 0.51
CA VAL A 68 -2.48 8.53 1.25
C VAL A 68 -3.89 8.46 0.67
N GLY A 69 -4.53 9.60 0.39
CA GLY A 69 -5.86 9.66 -0.24
C GLY A 69 -5.90 9.08 -1.66
N GLN A 70 -4.82 9.22 -2.44
CA GLN A 70 -4.72 8.62 -3.78
C GLN A 70 -4.64 7.08 -3.71
N VAL A 71 -4.00 6.52 -2.67
CA VAL A 71 -3.76 5.07 -2.54
C VAL A 71 -4.90 4.37 -1.79
N CYS A 72 -5.24 4.86 -0.59
CA CYS A 72 -6.26 4.28 0.30
C CYS A 72 -7.68 4.79 0.00
N GLY A 73 -7.81 5.86 -0.80
CA GLY A 73 -9.07 6.48 -1.15
C GLY A 73 -9.42 7.69 -0.27
N GLN A 74 -10.19 8.62 -0.83
CA GLN A 74 -10.57 9.86 -0.13
C GLN A 74 -11.47 9.61 1.08
N ALA A 75 -12.35 8.60 1.00
CA ALA A 75 -13.20 8.22 2.13
C ALA A 75 -12.37 7.75 3.34
N PHE A 76 -11.25 7.04 3.12
CA PHE A 76 -10.34 6.69 4.20
C PHE A 76 -9.69 7.95 4.79
N LEU A 77 -9.18 8.83 3.93
CA LEU A 77 -8.47 10.03 4.38
C LEU A 77 -9.36 10.96 5.23
N GLN A 78 -10.65 11.08 4.92
CA GLN A 78 -11.61 11.89 5.68
C GLN A 78 -11.82 11.41 7.11
N HIS A 79 -11.68 10.10 7.34
CA HIS A 79 -11.86 9.44 8.63
C HIS A 79 -10.53 8.96 9.23
N ALA A 80 -9.41 9.38 8.64
CA ALA A 80 -8.08 9.01 9.08
C ALA A 80 -7.58 10.01 10.12
N ILE A 81 -7.20 9.48 11.27
CA ILE A 81 -6.46 10.17 12.32
C ILE A 81 -4.98 10.12 11.93
N HIS A 82 -4.39 11.29 11.65
CA HIS A 82 -2.96 11.41 11.44
C HIS A 82 -2.27 11.55 12.80
N THR A 83 -1.36 10.63 13.08
CA THR A 83 -0.63 10.56 14.35
C THR A 83 0.85 10.54 14.08
N ARG A 84 1.58 11.44 14.71
CA ARG A 84 3.04 11.44 14.75
C ARG A 84 3.51 11.41 16.20
N CYS A 85 4.31 10.41 16.52
CA CYS A 85 4.87 10.21 17.85
C CYS A 85 6.38 10.01 17.75
N GLU A 86 7.11 10.57 18.70
CA GLU A 86 8.56 10.41 18.83
C GLU A 86 8.83 9.79 20.20
N TYR A 87 9.61 8.70 20.23
CA TYR A 87 10.01 8.00 21.44
C TYR A 87 11.46 7.55 21.31
N ASP A 88 12.34 8.13 22.15
CA ASP A 88 13.78 7.98 22.07
C ASP A 88 14.34 8.26 20.66
N SER A 89 14.78 7.22 19.96
CA SER A 89 15.34 7.28 18.59
C SER A 89 14.34 6.83 17.52
N ILE A 90 13.10 6.57 17.89
CA ILE A 90 12.06 6.05 17.01
C ILE A 90 11.04 7.14 16.73
N THR A 91 10.80 7.42 15.46
CA THR A 91 9.69 8.23 14.98
C THR A 91 8.64 7.32 14.37
N LEU A 92 7.41 7.40 14.87
CA LEU A 92 6.25 6.74 14.31
C LEU A 92 5.35 7.80 13.66
N GLU A 93 5.05 7.62 12.39
CA GLU A 93 4.03 8.40 11.69
C GLU A 93 3.01 7.44 11.08
N ALA A 94 1.73 7.71 11.31
CA ALA A 94 0.66 6.81 10.90
C ALA A 94 -0.62 7.58 10.52
N TRP A 95 -1.35 7.01 9.56
CA TRP A 95 -2.74 7.36 9.27
C TRP A 95 -3.61 6.18 9.68
N LEU A 96 -4.43 6.39 10.70
CA LEU A 96 -5.22 5.36 11.36
C LEU A 96 -6.71 5.65 11.13
N GLY A 97 -7.47 4.70 10.60
CA GLY A 97 -8.92 4.88 10.44
C GLY A 97 -9.62 4.93 11.79
N ASP A 98 -10.68 5.73 11.93
CA ASP A 98 -11.52 5.71 13.12
C ASP A 98 -12.31 4.37 13.27
N ALA A 99 -13.02 4.20 14.39
CA ALA A 99 -13.83 3.01 14.65
C ALA A 99 -14.92 2.78 13.57
N SER A 100 -15.39 3.82 12.90
CA SER A 100 -16.39 3.72 11.82
C SER A 100 -15.81 3.08 10.55
N GLN A 101 -14.48 3.10 10.39
CA GLN A 101 -13.75 2.48 9.29
C GLN A 101 -13.24 1.07 9.62
N MET A 102 -13.59 0.48 10.77
CA MET A 102 -13.26 -0.91 11.08
C MET A 102 -13.94 -1.85 10.08
N ARG A 103 -13.14 -2.68 9.42
CA ARG A 103 -13.60 -3.65 8.42
C ARG A 103 -12.95 -4.99 8.68
N SER A 104 -13.64 -6.06 8.31
CA SER A 104 -13.11 -7.43 8.36
C SER A 104 -12.01 -7.69 7.32
N SER A 105 -11.95 -6.87 6.27
CA SER A 105 -10.89 -6.97 5.27
C SER A 105 -9.57 -6.42 5.80
N ASN A 106 -8.47 -7.12 5.50
CA ASN A 106 -7.11 -6.62 5.78
C ASN A 106 -6.57 -5.72 4.64
N ASP A 107 -7.44 -5.25 3.75
CA ASP A 107 -7.08 -4.30 2.71
C ASP A 107 -6.62 -2.96 3.33
N CYS A 108 -5.78 -2.23 2.60
CA CYS A 108 -5.22 -0.93 3.01
C CYS A 108 -4.36 -0.93 4.29
N GLN A 109 -3.85 -2.09 4.73
CA GLN A 109 -2.86 -2.17 5.81
C GLN A 109 -1.44 -2.11 5.25
N TYR A 110 -0.78 -0.97 5.45
CA TYR A 110 0.58 -0.72 4.99
C TYR A 110 1.46 -0.32 6.17
N SER A 111 2.62 -0.96 6.30
CA SER A 111 3.63 -0.61 7.29
C SER A 111 5.00 -0.50 6.63
N PHE A 112 5.79 0.44 7.13
CA PHE A 112 7.09 0.78 6.58
C PHE A 112 8.08 0.98 7.73
N VAL A 113 9.31 0.53 7.54
CA VAL A 113 10.43 0.84 8.43
C VAL A 113 11.55 1.40 7.57
N ASN A 114 12.00 2.62 7.89
CA ASN A 114 13.01 3.36 7.12
C ASN A 114 12.67 3.39 5.61
N GLY A 115 11.40 3.63 5.29
CA GLY A 115 10.88 3.65 3.92
C GLY A 115 10.67 2.27 3.27
N ARG A 116 11.13 1.17 3.87
CA ARG A 116 10.92 -0.18 3.30
C ARG A 116 9.57 -0.74 3.72
N GLY A 117 8.72 -1.04 2.74
CA GLY A 117 7.42 -1.67 3.00
C GLY A 117 7.56 -3.09 3.53
N MET A 118 7.01 -3.35 4.72
CA MET A 118 7.08 -4.67 5.37
C MET A 118 5.69 -5.19 5.74
N ARG A 119 5.64 -6.47 6.14
CA ARG A 119 4.46 -7.09 6.74
C ARG A 119 4.95 -7.78 8.01
N ASP A 120 5.06 -6.98 9.06
CA ASP A 120 5.53 -7.45 10.34
C ASP A 120 4.36 -7.90 11.21
N LYS A 121 4.46 -9.12 11.75
CA LYS A 121 3.41 -9.69 12.59
C LYS A 121 3.28 -8.96 13.93
N LEU A 122 4.38 -8.46 14.47
CA LEU A 122 4.45 -7.77 15.75
C LEU A 122 3.78 -6.40 15.65
N ILE A 123 4.10 -5.62 14.61
CA ILE A 123 3.44 -4.34 14.32
C ILE A 123 1.94 -4.56 14.09
N LEU A 124 1.57 -5.56 13.29
CA LEU A 124 0.17 -5.85 13.00
C LEU A 124 -0.60 -6.26 14.26
N HIS A 125 0.01 -7.07 15.13
CA HIS A 125 -0.61 -7.50 16.38
C HIS A 125 -0.80 -6.33 17.34
N ALA A 126 0.20 -5.47 17.51
CA ALA A 126 0.12 -4.29 18.36
C ALA A 126 -0.99 -3.33 17.88
N LEU A 127 -1.11 -3.11 16.56
CA LEU A 127 -2.21 -2.33 15.98
C LEU A 127 -3.56 -2.96 16.28
N ARG A 128 -3.72 -4.28 16.08
CA ARG A 128 -4.98 -4.96 16.37
C ARG A 128 -5.39 -4.84 17.84
N GLN A 129 -4.44 -5.04 18.76
CA GLN A 129 -4.69 -4.90 20.19
C GLN A 129 -5.12 -3.48 20.56
N ALA A 130 -4.55 -2.44 19.95
CA ALA A 130 -4.95 -1.06 20.18
C ALA A 130 -6.40 -0.78 19.71
N TYR A 131 -6.82 -1.41 18.60
CA TYR A 131 -8.20 -1.29 18.09
C TYR A 131 -9.21 -2.17 18.83
N GLU A 132 -8.79 -3.24 19.50
CA GLU A 132 -9.68 -4.07 20.34
C GLU A 132 -10.17 -3.31 21.59
N SER A 133 -9.41 -2.31 22.04
CA SER A 133 -9.74 -1.51 23.23
C SER A 133 -10.63 -0.28 22.98
N VAL A 134 -10.99 -0.01 21.72
CA VAL A 134 -11.87 1.10 21.28
C VAL A 134 -13.29 0.60 21.14
#